data_AF-A0A972T987-F1
#
_entry.id   AF-A0A972T987-F1
#
_cell.length_a   1.000
_cell.length_b   1.000
_cell.length_c   1.000
_cell.angle_alpha   90.00
_cell.angle_beta   90.00
_cell.angle_gamma   90.00
#
_symmetry.space_group_name_H-M   'P 1'
#
loop_
_entity.id
_entity.type
_entity.pdbx_description
1 polymer ?
#
loop_
_entity_poly.entity_id
_entity_poly.type
_entity_poly.pdbx_seq_one_letter_code
_entity_poly.pdbx_strand_id
1 'polypeptide(L)'
;MAIPYGTDEWVETYNNIVKERMESQSPPYIMGTPEWVKQYEELIQNDAEYKEAAKTWEGSVVIKILAKPEIGLDKDLYMFMDLWHGDCNYVRIVPAEVGEAGDYVITGEYERWKAVMAKELDTVKGMMQGKLKLKGDLPTIVRAVKAASRLVDLSASTNPRFPDELDDAGKEDLRALLKRAEEELGI
;
A
#
# COMPACT_ATOMS: atom_id res chain seq x y z
N MET A 1 -18.93 7.58 14.45
CA MET A 1 -19.00 7.48 12.98
C MET A 1 -17.62 7.91 12.50
N ALA A 2 -17.01 7.16 11.58
CA ALA A 2 -15.69 7.51 11.07
C ALA A 2 -15.68 8.91 10.46
N ILE A 3 -14.54 9.59 10.54
CA ILE A 3 -14.33 10.89 9.94
C ILE A 3 -14.46 10.72 8.41
N PRO A 4 -15.20 11.57 7.69
CA PRO A 4 -15.30 11.47 6.24
C PRO A 4 -13.95 11.67 5.56
N TYR A 5 -13.59 10.78 4.63
CA TYR A 5 -12.37 10.90 3.84
C TYR A 5 -12.32 12.21 3.05
N GLY A 6 -11.12 12.78 2.92
CA GLY A 6 -10.87 14.01 2.16
C GLY A 6 -11.11 15.30 2.94
N THR A 7 -11.51 15.21 4.22
CA THR A 7 -11.54 16.36 5.14
C THR A 7 -10.15 16.60 5.73
N ASP A 8 -9.86 17.84 6.13
CA ASP A 8 -8.60 18.19 6.83
C ASP A 8 -8.45 17.38 8.12
N GLU A 9 -9.56 17.17 8.85
CA GLU A 9 -9.61 16.36 10.07
C GLU A 9 -9.20 14.90 9.82
N TRP A 10 -9.65 14.30 8.71
CA TRP A 10 -9.25 12.94 8.34
C TRP A 10 -7.74 12.86 8.09
N VAL A 11 -7.21 13.84 7.35
CA VAL A 11 -5.77 13.90 7.01
C VAL A 11 -4.93 14.12 8.27
N GLU A 12 -5.33 15.04 9.14
CA GLU A 12 -4.65 15.29 10.41
C GLU A 12 -4.67 14.04 11.30
N THR A 13 -5.82 13.37 11.41
CA THR A 13 -5.96 12.15 12.22
C THR A 13 -5.09 11.01 11.66
N TYR A 14 -5.08 10.78 10.35
CA TYR A 14 -4.19 9.79 9.73
C TYR A 14 -2.71 10.11 10.00
N ASN A 15 -2.31 11.37 9.84
CA ASN A 15 -0.93 11.80 10.08
C ASN A 15 -0.53 11.64 11.57
N ASN A 16 -1.45 11.86 12.51
CA ASN A 16 -1.22 11.62 13.92
C ASN A 16 -0.98 10.14 14.22
N ILE A 17 -1.78 9.23 13.63
CA ILE A 17 -1.54 7.78 13.74
C ILE A 17 -0.15 7.43 13.19
N VAL A 18 0.20 7.91 12.00
CA VAL A 18 1.54 7.68 11.41
C VAL A 18 2.64 8.16 12.34
N LYS A 19 2.50 9.38 12.88
CA LYS A 19 3.49 9.97 13.80
C LYS A 19 3.64 9.16 15.08
N GLU A 20 2.53 8.82 15.75
CA GLU A 20 2.53 7.97 16.95
C GLU A 20 3.23 6.62 16.70
N ARG A 21 2.96 6.01 15.54
CA ARG A 21 3.58 4.75 15.14
C ARG A 21 5.07 4.89 14.87
N MET A 22 5.50 5.93 14.15
CA MET A 22 6.92 6.19 13.91
C MET A 22 7.70 6.54 15.18
N GLU A 23 7.05 7.12 16.20
CA GLU A 23 7.66 7.41 17.50
C GLU A 23 7.73 6.17 18.42
N SER A 24 6.77 5.25 18.30
CA SER A 24 6.66 4.07 19.17
C SER A 24 7.26 2.78 18.59
N GLN A 25 7.44 2.70 17.27
CA GLN A 25 7.99 1.55 16.58
C GLN A 25 9.38 1.86 16.03
N SER A 26 10.10 0.83 15.62
CA SER A 26 11.39 0.98 14.93
C SER A 26 11.47 -0.01 13.77
N PRO A 27 12.18 0.35 12.68
CA PRO A 27 12.31 -0.54 11.53
C PRO A 27 13.07 -1.83 11.92
N PRO A 28 12.79 -2.96 11.26
CA PRO A 28 11.88 -3.11 10.13
C PRO A 28 10.40 -3.03 10.53
N TYR A 29 9.64 -2.17 9.85
CA TYR A 29 8.20 -2.01 10.06
C TYR A 29 7.40 -3.13 9.41
N ILE A 30 6.16 -3.32 9.86
CA ILE A 30 5.28 -4.37 9.35
C ILE A 30 4.69 -3.91 8.02
N MET A 31 4.75 -4.74 6.98
CA MET A 31 4.17 -4.41 5.68
C MET A 31 2.69 -4.04 5.81
N GLY A 32 2.32 -2.89 5.24
CA GLY A 32 0.94 -2.40 5.23
C GLY A 32 0.51 -1.62 6.47
N THR A 33 1.38 -1.37 7.44
CA THR A 33 1.06 -0.45 8.56
C THR A 33 1.33 1.02 8.18
N PRO A 34 0.71 2.00 8.87
CA PRO A 34 0.85 3.42 8.52
C PRO A 34 2.30 3.91 8.47
N GLU A 35 3.14 3.49 9.42
CA GLU A 35 4.56 3.86 9.46
C GLU A 35 5.38 3.21 8.34
N TRP A 36 5.04 1.98 7.93
CA TRP A 36 5.66 1.33 6.77
C TRP A 36 5.26 2.03 5.48
N VAL A 37 3.98 2.37 5.34
CA VAL A 37 3.45 3.10 4.18
C VAL A 37 4.14 4.47 4.06
N LYS A 38 4.36 5.16 5.18
CA LYS A 38 5.07 6.44 5.19
C LYS A 38 6.54 6.27 4.76
N GLN A 39 7.24 5.25 5.25
CA GLN A 39 8.59 4.95 4.81
C GLN A 39 8.64 4.68 3.30
N TYR A 40 7.67 3.94 2.77
CA TYR A 40 7.57 3.63 1.35
C TYR A 40 7.29 4.88 0.50
N GLU A 41 6.37 5.74 0.94
CA GLU A 41 6.09 7.05 0.31
C GLU A 41 7.37 7.88 0.16
N GLU A 42 8.14 8.03 1.24
CA GLU A 42 9.37 8.82 1.24
C GLU A 42 10.42 8.26 0.29
N LEU A 43 10.52 6.93 0.17
CA LEU A 43 11.41 6.28 -0.79
C LEU A 43 11.00 6.62 -2.22
N ILE A 44 9.72 6.54 -2.56
CA ILE A 44 9.23 6.90 -3.90
C ILE A 44 9.50 8.38 -4.21
N GLN A 45 9.17 9.27 -3.28
CA GLN A 45 9.32 10.72 -3.44
C GLN A 45 10.77 11.16 -3.68
N ASN A 46 11.73 10.40 -3.16
CA ASN A 46 13.16 10.69 -3.27
C ASN A 46 13.88 9.86 -4.35
N ASP A 47 13.16 9.02 -5.09
CA ASP A 47 13.78 8.12 -6.06
C ASP A 47 13.84 8.71 -7.48
N ALA A 48 15.05 9.06 -7.93
CA ALA A 48 15.26 9.63 -9.26
C ALA A 48 14.95 8.62 -10.40
N GLU A 49 15.19 7.33 -10.17
CA GLU A 49 14.88 6.29 -11.17
C GLU A 49 13.38 6.16 -11.40
N TYR A 50 12.58 6.17 -10.33
CA TYR A 50 11.12 6.18 -10.39
C TYR A 50 10.62 7.43 -11.10
N LYS A 51 11.09 8.62 -10.71
CA LYS A 51 10.68 9.90 -11.33
C LYS A 51 10.87 9.88 -12.84
N GLU A 52 12.03 9.44 -13.32
CA GLU A 52 12.30 9.35 -14.75
C GLU A 52 11.45 8.27 -15.44
N ALA A 53 11.30 7.09 -14.81
CA ALA A 53 10.55 5.98 -15.37
C ALA A 53 9.03 6.27 -15.45
N ALA A 54 8.51 7.07 -14.53
CA ALA A 54 7.10 7.41 -14.40
C ALA A 54 6.75 8.81 -14.94
N LYS A 55 7.67 9.51 -15.62
CA LYS A 55 7.46 10.90 -16.09
C LYS A 55 6.22 11.15 -16.97
N THR A 56 5.72 10.10 -17.63
CA THR A 56 4.48 10.17 -18.45
C THR A 56 3.32 9.39 -17.83
N TRP A 57 3.47 8.91 -16.59
CA TRP A 57 2.42 8.20 -15.88
C TRP A 57 1.36 9.19 -15.38
N GLU A 58 0.11 8.81 -15.52
CA GLU A 58 -1.04 9.53 -14.99
C GLU A 58 -2.01 8.53 -14.36
N GLY A 59 -2.50 8.87 -13.18
CA GLY A 59 -3.54 8.14 -12.49
C GLY A 59 -3.07 7.50 -11.19
N SER A 60 -4.02 7.31 -10.30
CA SER A 60 -3.80 6.66 -9.01
C SER A 60 -3.61 5.16 -9.17
N VAL A 61 -2.74 4.59 -8.33
CA VAL A 61 -2.55 3.15 -8.23
C VAL A 61 -2.93 2.68 -6.84
N VAL A 62 -3.80 1.70 -6.76
CA VAL A 62 -4.28 1.12 -5.50
C VAL A 62 -3.84 -0.33 -5.41
N ILE A 63 -3.11 -0.64 -4.35
CA ILE A 63 -2.79 -2.01 -3.96
C ILE A 63 -3.87 -2.47 -2.99
N LYS A 64 -4.72 -3.36 -3.46
CA LYS A 64 -5.75 -4.02 -2.64
C LYS A 64 -5.24 -5.39 -2.18
N ILE A 65 -5.03 -5.51 -0.88
CA ILE A 65 -4.65 -6.77 -0.23
C ILE A 65 -5.93 -7.37 0.34
N LEU A 66 -6.28 -8.58 -0.11
CA LEU A 66 -7.46 -9.27 0.40
C LEU A 66 -7.28 -9.67 1.88
N ALA A 67 -8.37 -9.62 2.63
CA ALA A 67 -8.42 -10.02 4.03
C ALA A 67 -7.80 -11.41 4.26
N LYS A 68 -7.06 -11.53 5.35
CA LYS A 68 -6.47 -12.79 5.82
C LYS A 68 -6.44 -12.77 7.36
N PRO A 69 -7.55 -13.11 8.03
CA PRO A 69 -7.68 -12.99 9.47
C PRO A 69 -6.61 -13.75 10.27
N GLU A 70 -6.07 -14.84 9.72
CA GLU A 70 -5.04 -15.68 10.35
C GLU A 70 -3.73 -14.94 10.65
N ILE A 71 -3.50 -13.81 9.98
CA ILE A 71 -2.30 -12.95 10.14
C ILE A 71 -2.63 -11.59 10.76
N GLY A 72 -3.85 -11.42 11.27
CA GLY A 72 -4.30 -10.16 11.87
C GLY A 72 -4.87 -9.14 10.88
N LEU A 73 -5.12 -9.55 9.62
CA LEU A 73 -5.76 -8.71 8.61
C LEU A 73 -7.22 -9.11 8.43
N ASP A 74 -8.11 -8.57 9.27
CA ASP A 74 -9.51 -8.99 9.32
C ASP A 74 -10.36 -8.47 8.13
N LYS A 75 -9.87 -7.45 7.42
CA LYS A 75 -10.52 -6.82 6.27
C LYS A 75 -9.53 -6.55 5.14
N ASP A 76 -10.06 -6.30 3.95
CA ASP A 76 -9.25 -5.88 2.80
C ASP A 76 -8.54 -4.56 3.13
N LEU A 77 -7.25 -4.47 2.78
CA LEU A 77 -6.45 -3.25 2.93
C LEU A 77 -6.31 -2.55 1.59
N TYR A 78 -6.52 -1.23 1.57
CA TYR A 78 -6.39 -0.40 0.37
C TYR A 78 -5.27 0.61 0.54
N MET A 79 -4.13 0.36 -0.09
CA MET A 79 -3.02 1.31 -0.15
C MET A 79 -3.11 2.12 -1.44
N PHE A 80 -3.50 3.37 -1.32
CA PHE A 80 -3.67 4.32 -2.40
C PHE A 80 -2.39 5.12 -2.61
N MET A 81 -1.88 5.12 -3.83
CA MET A 81 -0.77 5.95 -4.27
C MET A 81 -1.28 7.01 -5.25
N ASP A 82 -1.13 8.28 -4.87
CA ASP A 82 -1.43 9.41 -5.75
C ASP A 82 -0.19 9.74 -6.59
N LEU A 83 -0.17 9.25 -7.83
CA LEU A 83 0.99 9.26 -8.72
C LEU A 83 0.72 10.10 -9.96
N TRP A 84 1.63 11.01 -10.29
CA TRP A 84 1.46 11.91 -11.43
C TRP A 84 2.80 12.39 -12.00
N HIS A 85 3.05 12.14 -13.29
CA HIS A 85 4.24 12.60 -14.03
C HIS A 85 5.59 12.35 -13.33
N GLY A 86 5.70 11.23 -12.63
CA GLY A 86 6.92 10.85 -11.89
C GLY A 86 6.90 11.28 -10.42
N ASP A 87 5.96 12.15 -10.03
CA ASP A 87 5.75 12.52 -8.64
C ASP A 87 4.83 11.53 -7.91
N CYS A 88 5.02 11.48 -6.59
CA CYS A 88 4.18 10.76 -5.64
C CYS A 88 3.73 11.78 -4.59
N ASN A 89 2.48 12.24 -4.68
CA ASN A 89 1.98 13.26 -3.75
C ASN A 89 1.82 12.69 -2.35
N TYR A 90 1.28 11.47 -2.24
CA TYR A 90 1.20 10.69 -1.01
C TYR A 90 0.96 9.21 -1.30
N VAL A 91 1.27 8.38 -0.30
CA VAL A 91 0.78 7.01 -0.19
C VAL A 91 0.05 6.86 1.14
N ARG A 92 -1.19 6.35 1.10
CA ARG A 92 -2.02 6.21 2.30
C ARG A 92 -2.83 4.93 2.29
N ILE A 93 -3.14 4.45 3.48
CA ILE A 93 -4.21 3.48 3.66
C ILE A 93 -5.52 4.26 3.68
N VAL A 94 -6.49 3.87 2.85
CA VAL A 94 -7.73 4.62 2.64
C VAL A 94 -8.96 3.72 2.81
N PRO A 95 -10.15 4.31 3.05
CA PRO A 95 -11.41 3.56 3.04
C PRO A 95 -11.63 2.78 1.75
N ALA A 96 -12.30 1.63 1.86
CA ALA A 96 -12.59 0.76 0.72
C ALA A 96 -13.26 1.50 -0.45
N GLU A 97 -14.20 2.40 -0.19
CA GLU A 97 -14.89 3.16 -1.24
C GLU A 97 -13.94 4.09 -2.03
N VAL A 98 -12.96 4.67 -1.35
CA VAL A 98 -11.92 5.53 -1.95
C VAL A 98 -10.94 4.69 -2.74
N GLY A 99 -10.48 3.58 -2.16
CA GLY A 99 -9.58 2.64 -2.82
C GLY A 99 -10.18 2.02 -4.07
N GLU A 100 -11.44 1.60 -4.01
CA GLU A 100 -12.17 1.07 -5.18
C GLU A 100 -12.40 2.14 -6.26
N ALA A 101 -12.42 3.43 -5.91
CA ALA A 101 -12.58 4.52 -6.87
C ALA A 101 -11.29 4.88 -7.63
N GLY A 102 -10.13 4.31 -7.26
CA GLY A 102 -8.85 4.56 -7.94
C GLY A 102 -8.84 4.15 -9.42
N ASP A 103 -7.93 4.75 -10.18
CA ASP A 103 -7.82 4.56 -11.64
C ASP A 103 -7.34 3.14 -11.98
N TYR A 104 -6.35 2.66 -11.22
CA TYR A 104 -5.81 1.31 -11.34
C TYR A 104 -5.85 0.60 -9.99
N VAL A 105 -6.81 -0.32 -9.82
CA VAL A 105 -6.92 -1.13 -8.59
C VAL A 105 -6.40 -2.52 -8.88
N ILE A 106 -5.26 -2.86 -8.27
CA ILE A 106 -4.63 -4.17 -8.37
C ILE A 106 -4.97 -4.94 -7.10
N THR A 107 -5.72 -6.03 -7.25
CA THR A 107 -6.19 -6.88 -6.16
C THR A 107 -5.43 -8.19 -6.12
N GLY A 108 -5.01 -8.62 -4.94
CA GLY A 108 -4.34 -9.89 -4.74
C GLY A 108 -4.49 -10.43 -3.33
N GLU A 109 -4.40 -11.74 -3.19
CA GLU A 109 -4.18 -12.39 -1.89
C GLU A 109 -2.85 -11.92 -1.31
N TYR A 110 -2.77 -11.88 0.02
CA TYR A 110 -1.59 -11.51 0.77
C TYR A 110 -0.30 -12.20 0.28
N GLU A 111 -0.36 -13.50 0.00
CA GLU A 111 0.76 -14.33 -0.46
C GLU A 111 1.28 -13.85 -1.81
N ARG A 112 0.41 -13.34 -2.68
CA ARG A 112 0.81 -12.80 -3.99
C ARG A 112 1.59 -11.51 -3.81
N TRP A 113 1.17 -10.64 -2.89
CA TRP A 113 1.89 -9.43 -2.57
C TRP A 113 3.24 -9.72 -1.91
N LYS A 114 3.29 -10.66 -0.97
CA LYS A 114 4.56 -11.14 -0.40
C LYS A 114 5.50 -11.70 -1.48
N ALA A 115 4.99 -12.52 -2.41
CA ALA A 115 5.76 -13.05 -3.54
C ALA A 115 6.23 -11.96 -4.51
N VAL A 116 5.44 -10.90 -4.72
CA VAL A 116 5.84 -9.72 -5.52
C VAL A 116 7.02 -9.02 -4.88
N MET A 117 6.95 -8.74 -3.57
CA MET A 117 8.04 -8.08 -2.84
C MET A 117 9.31 -8.95 -2.78
N ALA A 118 9.13 -10.28 -2.71
CA ALA A 118 10.23 -11.25 -2.80
C ALA A 118 10.79 -11.43 -4.22
N LYS A 119 10.22 -10.75 -5.23
CA LYS A 119 10.55 -10.87 -6.66
C LYS A 119 10.33 -12.27 -7.25
N GLU A 120 9.56 -13.11 -6.57
CA GLU A 120 9.14 -14.44 -7.04
C GLU A 120 7.95 -14.34 -8.00
N LEU A 121 7.18 -13.26 -7.91
CA LEU A 121 6.08 -12.93 -8.81
C LEU A 121 6.28 -11.54 -9.42
N ASP A 122 6.53 -11.49 -10.73
CA ASP A 122 6.48 -10.22 -11.47
C ASP A 122 5.03 -9.70 -11.54
N THR A 123 4.82 -8.42 -11.22
CA THR A 123 3.48 -7.81 -11.12
C THR A 123 2.70 -7.86 -12.43
N VAL A 124 3.33 -7.51 -13.55
CA VAL A 124 2.70 -7.51 -14.86
C VAL A 124 2.35 -8.93 -15.30
N LYS A 125 3.28 -9.89 -15.14
CA LYS A 125 2.99 -11.31 -15.39
C LYS A 125 1.90 -11.84 -14.47
N GLY A 126 1.89 -11.42 -13.21
CA GLY A 126 0.84 -11.76 -12.24
C GLY A 126 -0.54 -11.33 -12.72
N MET A 127 -0.65 -10.12 -13.27
CA MET A 127 -1.90 -9.63 -13.86
C MET A 127 -2.29 -10.39 -15.14
N MET A 128 -1.34 -10.61 -16.06
CA MET A 128 -1.61 -11.36 -17.29
C MET A 128 -2.06 -12.82 -17.03
N GLN A 129 -1.59 -13.42 -15.93
CA GLN A 129 -1.95 -14.77 -15.52
C GLN A 129 -3.21 -14.84 -14.63
N GLY A 130 -3.81 -13.69 -14.30
CA GLY A 130 -4.97 -13.62 -13.40
C GLY A 130 -4.66 -13.91 -11.93
N LYS A 131 -3.37 -13.96 -11.54
CA LYS A 131 -2.94 -14.10 -10.13
C LYS A 131 -3.11 -12.79 -9.36
N LEU A 132 -3.00 -11.67 -10.06
CA LEU A 132 -3.39 -10.34 -9.59
C LEU A 132 -4.54 -9.87 -10.48
N LYS A 133 -5.64 -9.41 -9.90
CA LYS A 133 -6.78 -8.88 -10.66
C LYS A 133 -6.61 -7.39 -10.83
N LEU A 134 -6.73 -6.89 -12.06
CA LEU A 134 -6.69 -5.47 -12.37
C LEU A 134 -8.10 -4.93 -12.69
N LYS A 135 -8.47 -3.83 -12.05
CA LYS A 135 -9.44 -2.85 -12.57
C LYS A 135 -8.63 -1.69 -13.15
N GLY A 136 -8.78 -1.42 -14.45
CA GLY A 136 -8.00 -0.43 -15.19
C GLY A 136 -7.46 -0.99 -16.51
N ASP A 137 -6.67 -0.19 -17.24
CA ASP A 137 -6.11 -0.56 -18.54
C ASP A 137 -4.74 -1.27 -18.42
N LEU A 138 -4.71 -2.58 -18.60
CA LEU A 138 -3.47 -3.38 -18.51
C LEU A 138 -2.38 -2.92 -19.50
N PRO A 139 -2.67 -2.63 -20.79
CA PRO A 139 -1.68 -2.09 -21.73
C PRO A 139 -0.97 -0.84 -21.23
N THR A 140 -1.66 0.03 -20.49
CA THR A 140 -1.05 1.23 -19.90
C THR A 140 -0.02 0.87 -18.82
N ILE A 141 -0.34 -0.07 -17.92
CA ILE A 141 0.65 -0.55 -16.93
C ILE A 141 1.83 -1.24 -17.60
N VAL A 142 1.59 -2.04 -18.65
CA VAL A 142 2.66 -2.72 -19.40
C VAL A 142 3.63 -1.72 -20.01
N ARG A 143 3.14 -0.61 -20.57
CA ARG A 143 3.99 0.48 -21.09
C ARG A 143 4.81 1.16 -19.99
N ALA A 144 4.27 1.21 -18.78
CA ALA A 144 4.91 1.75 -17.58
C ALA A 144 5.66 0.69 -16.74
N VAL A 145 5.99 -0.49 -17.31
CA VAL A 145 6.56 -1.61 -16.54
C VAL A 145 7.81 -1.25 -15.75
N LYS A 146 8.67 -0.36 -16.26
CA LYS A 146 9.86 0.09 -15.53
C LYS A 146 9.52 0.82 -14.23
N ALA A 147 8.51 1.69 -14.25
CA ALA A 147 8.03 2.37 -13.06
C ALA A 147 7.40 1.37 -12.08
N ALA A 148 6.56 0.46 -12.58
CA ALA A 148 5.95 -0.58 -11.76
C ALA A 148 6.98 -1.49 -11.08
N SER A 149 8.02 -1.92 -11.80
CA SER A 149 9.13 -2.69 -11.23
C SER A 149 9.89 -1.87 -10.18
N ARG A 150 10.12 -0.57 -10.43
CA ARG A 150 10.81 0.29 -9.46
C ARG A 150 10.02 0.48 -8.17
N LEU A 151 8.70 0.65 -8.26
CA LEU A 151 7.82 0.68 -7.09
C LEU A 151 7.95 -0.59 -6.24
N VAL A 152 8.02 -1.76 -6.88
CA VAL A 152 8.26 -3.04 -6.18
C VAL A 152 9.64 -3.05 -5.52
N ASP A 153 10.69 -2.66 -6.23
CA ASP A 153 12.06 -2.59 -5.69
C ASP A 153 12.15 -1.69 -4.45
N LEU A 154 11.52 -0.52 -4.49
CA LEU A 154 11.45 0.41 -3.37
C LEU A 154 10.66 -0.16 -2.18
N SER A 155 9.55 -0.86 -2.44
CA SER A 155 8.79 -1.50 -1.36
C SER A 155 9.60 -2.62 -0.70
N ALA A 156 10.35 -3.40 -1.48
CA ALA A 156 11.19 -4.49 -0.99
C ALA A 156 12.44 -3.98 -0.24
N SER A 157 12.99 -2.83 -0.62
CA SER A 157 14.17 -2.24 0.02
C SER A 157 13.91 -1.75 1.46
N THR A 158 12.65 -1.60 1.85
CA THR A 158 12.26 -1.34 3.26
C THR A 158 12.59 -2.52 4.19
N ASN A 159 12.87 -3.70 3.65
CA ASN A 159 13.08 -4.95 4.38
C ASN A 159 11.97 -5.19 5.43
N PRO A 160 10.70 -5.23 5.00
CA PRO A 160 9.59 -5.24 5.95
C PRO A 160 9.53 -6.53 6.74
N ARG A 161 8.95 -6.46 7.94
CA ARG A 161 8.39 -7.65 8.59
C ARG A 161 7.06 -7.97 7.93
N PHE A 162 6.82 -9.25 7.67
CA PHE A 162 5.56 -9.66 7.10
C PHE A 162 4.56 -10.05 8.21
N PRO A 163 3.26 -9.70 8.08
CA PRO A 163 2.24 -10.05 9.06
C PRO A 163 2.17 -11.54 9.45
N ASP A 164 2.49 -12.45 8.52
CA ASP A 164 2.53 -13.89 8.78
C ASP A 164 3.71 -14.36 9.66
N GLU A 165 4.73 -13.51 9.83
CA GLU A 165 5.92 -13.74 10.67
C GLU A 165 5.75 -13.19 12.10
N LEU A 166 4.62 -12.56 12.40
CA LEU A 166 4.30 -12.08 13.74
C LEU A 166 3.92 -13.25 14.66
N ASP A 167 4.23 -13.10 15.94
CA ASP A 167 3.67 -13.95 16.98
C ASP A 167 2.21 -13.54 17.29
N ASP A 168 1.55 -14.28 18.18
CA ASP A 168 0.13 -14.03 18.48
C ASP A 168 -0.09 -12.64 19.07
N ALA A 169 0.83 -12.14 19.90
CA ALA A 169 0.77 -10.79 20.44
C ALA A 169 0.89 -9.72 19.33
N GLY A 170 1.86 -9.87 18.42
CA GLY A 170 2.02 -8.96 17.29
C GLY A 170 0.83 -8.94 16.34
N LYS A 171 0.16 -10.08 16.14
CA LYS A 171 -1.09 -10.15 15.35
C LYS A 171 -2.25 -9.45 16.04
N GLU A 172 -2.38 -9.58 17.35
CA GLU A 172 -3.38 -8.84 18.13
C GLU A 172 -3.12 -7.33 18.10
N ASP A 173 -1.86 -6.90 18.22
CA ASP A 173 -1.48 -5.49 18.10
C ASP A 173 -1.80 -4.93 16.70
N LEU A 174 -1.54 -5.72 15.65
CA LEU A 174 -1.90 -5.34 14.27
C LEU A 174 -3.42 -5.21 14.10
N ARG A 175 -4.21 -6.17 14.61
CA ARG A 175 -5.68 -6.09 14.61
C ARG A 175 -6.17 -4.85 15.34
N ALA A 176 -5.63 -4.57 16.52
CA ALA A 176 -6.01 -3.41 17.32
C ALA A 176 -5.73 -2.08 16.58
N LEU A 177 -4.57 -1.99 15.92
CA LEU A 177 -4.23 -0.84 15.07
C LEU A 177 -5.22 -0.65 13.92
N LEU A 178 -5.48 -1.71 13.15
CA LEU A 178 -6.38 -1.65 12.00
C LEU A 178 -7.82 -1.36 12.42
N LYS A 179 -8.27 -1.94 13.54
CA LYS A 179 -9.59 -1.66 14.11
C LYS A 179 -9.74 -0.21 14.56
N ARG A 180 -8.73 0.36 15.21
CA ARG A 180 -8.72 1.79 15.56
C ARG A 180 -8.83 2.65 14.30
N ALA A 181 -8.03 2.34 13.27
CA ALA A 181 -8.06 3.06 12.00
C ALA A 181 -9.41 2.93 11.29
N GLU A 182 -10.06 1.77 11.35
CA GLU A 182 -11.42 1.58 10.84
C GLU A 182 -12.43 2.48 11.59
N GLU A 183 -12.40 2.47 12.92
CA GLU A 183 -13.35 3.22 13.75
C GLU A 183 -13.21 4.74 13.61
N GLU A 184 -11.97 5.24 13.53
CA GLU A 184 -11.65 6.66 13.42
C GLU A 184 -11.74 7.18 11.97
N LEU A 185 -11.23 6.41 11.00
CA LEU A 185 -10.96 6.87 9.63
C LEU A 185 -11.75 6.11 8.55
N GLY A 186 -12.46 5.04 8.90
CA GLY A 186 -13.24 4.23 7.97
C GLY A 186 -12.39 3.41 7.00
N ILE A 187 -11.10 3.25 7.32
CA ILE A 187 -10.13 2.48 6.54
C ILE A 187 -10.49 0.99 6.53
#